data_AF-A0A1S2PUF9-F1
#
_entry.id   AF-A0A1S2PUF9-F1
#
_cell.length_a   1.000
_cell.length_b   1.000
_cell.length_c   1.000
_cell.angle_alpha   90.00
_cell.angle_beta   90.00
_cell.angle_gamma   90.00
#
_symmetry.space_group_name_H-M   'P 1'
#
loop_
_entity.id
_entity.type
_entity.pdbx_description
1 polymer ?
#
loop_
_entity_poly.entity_id
_entity_poly.type
_entity_poly.pdbx_seq_one_letter_code
_entity_poly.pdbx_strand_id
1 'polypeptide(L)'
;MLTGRKGERLPDWLDAVRQDDLPSLHTLAAGIDRDRDAVIAGLTRPWNSGVVEGHVNRIKMLKRQMFACPGFDLPRKRVLLA
;
A
#
# COMPACT_ATOMS: atom_id res chain seq x y z
N MET A 1 -4.59 -2.36 9.66
CA MET A 1 -5.31 -3.21 8.67
C MET A 1 -6.71 -2.63 8.52
N LEU A 2 -7.25 -2.57 7.29
CA LEU A 2 -8.58 -2.00 7.03
C LEU A 2 -9.66 -2.97 7.55
N THR A 3 -10.30 -2.64 8.68
CA THR A 3 -11.26 -3.51 9.36
C THR A 3 -12.72 -3.20 9.02
N GLY A 4 -13.01 -1.99 8.54
CA GLY A 4 -14.38 -1.54 8.31
C GLY A 4 -15.10 -2.21 7.14
N ARG A 5 -14.35 -2.70 6.15
CA ARG A 5 -14.83 -3.38 4.93
C ARG A 5 -16.01 -2.70 4.22
N LYS A 6 -15.97 -1.37 4.08
CA LYS A 6 -17.04 -0.52 3.51
C LYS A 6 -16.70 -0.02 2.10
N GLY A 7 -16.33 -0.93 1.20
CA GLY A 7 -15.93 -0.56 -0.16
C GLY A 7 -17.04 0.10 -0.99
N GLU A 8 -18.30 -0.16 -0.63
CA GLU A 8 -19.49 0.44 -1.24
C GLU A 8 -19.57 1.96 -1.04
N ARG A 9 -18.89 2.51 -0.03
CA ARG A 9 -18.89 3.96 0.27
C ARG A 9 -17.82 4.74 -0.50
N LEU A 10 -16.94 4.05 -1.22
CA LEU A 10 -15.86 4.68 -1.97
C LEU A 10 -16.36 5.64 -3.07
N PRO A 11 -17.40 5.32 -3.86
CA PRO A 11 -17.89 6.22 -4.90
C PRO A 11 -18.39 7.56 -4.33
N ASP A 12 -19.21 7.50 -3.27
CA ASP A 12 -19.74 8.71 -2.60
C ASP A 12 -18.60 9.61 -2.09
N TRP A 13 -17.54 8.99 -1.57
CA TRP A 13 -16.36 9.73 -1.10
C TRP A 13 -15.57 10.35 -2.26
N LEU A 14 -15.41 9.66 -3.38
CA LEU A 14 -14.73 10.21 -4.57
C LEU A 14 -15.50 11.41 -5.13
N ASP A 15 -16.82 11.34 -5.16
CA ASP A 15 -17.66 12.45 -5.64
C ASP A 15 -17.62 13.65 -4.69
N ALA A 16 -17.59 13.41 -3.37
CA ALA A 16 -17.38 14.47 -2.38
C ALA A 16 -16.02 15.17 -2.56
N VAL A 17 -14.94 14.41 -2.74
CA VAL A 17 -13.58 14.97 -2.95
C VAL A 17 -13.53 15.81 -4.22
N ARG A 18 -14.19 15.38 -5.30
CA ARG A 18 -14.24 16.12 -6.58
C ARG A 18 -14.97 17.46 -6.46
N GLN A 19 -15.95 17.55 -5.57
CA GLN A 19 -16.73 18.77 -5.34
C GLN A 19 -16.09 19.73 -4.32
N ASP A 20 -15.13 19.24 -3.54
CA ASP A 20 -14.43 20.02 -2.52
C ASP A 20 -13.21 20.75 -3.10
N ASP A 21 -12.78 21.83 -2.45
CA ASP A 21 -11.58 22.60 -2.80
C ASP A 21 -10.33 22.01 -2.13
N LEU A 22 -10.11 20.72 -2.37
CA LEU A 22 -8.96 19.95 -1.85
C LEU A 22 -8.04 19.52 -3.01
N PRO A 23 -7.27 20.44 -3.62
CA PRO A 23 -6.47 20.17 -4.81
C PRO A 23 -5.41 19.08 -4.62
N SER A 24 -4.92 18.89 -3.40
CA SER A 24 -3.99 17.80 -3.08
C SER A 24 -4.64 16.41 -3.15
N LEU A 25 -5.95 16.30 -2.92
CA LEU A 25 -6.69 15.04 -2.96
C LEU A 25 -7.22 14.70 -4.35
N HIS A 26 -7.40 15.68 -5.25
CA HIS A 26 -7.87 15.41 -6.62
C HIS A 26 -6.96 14.43 -7.37
N THR A 27 -5.64 14.55 -7.22
CA THR A 27 -4.69 13.61 -7.84
C THR A 27 -4.82 12.20 -7.27
N LEU A 28 -5.06 12.07 -5.96
CA LEU A 28 -5.30 10.78 -5.31
C LEU A 28 -6.61 10.17 -5.79
N ALA A 29 -7.69 10.96 -5.82
CA ALA A 29 -9.00 10.53 -6.29
C ALA A 29 -8.95 10.05 -7.75
N ALA A 30 -8.24 10.78 -8.62
CA ALA A 30 -8.02 10.36 -10.00
C ALA A 30 -7.20 9.05 -10.11
N GLY A 31 -6.24 8.83 -9.22
CA GLY A 31 -5.51 7.56 -9.14
C GLY A 31 -6.40 6.39 -8.70
N ILE A 32 -7.19 6.60 -7.64
CA ILE A 32 -8.14 5.60 -7.14
C ILE A 32 -9.20 5.25 -8.19
N ASP A 33 -9.68 6.22 -8.95
CA ASP A 33 -10.69 6.02 -9.99
C ASP A 33 -10.19 5.13 -11.15
N ARG A 34 -8.90 5.21 -11.50
CA ARG A 34 -8.28 4.32 -12.50
C ARG A 34 -8.26 2.86 -12.06
N ASP A 35 -8.06 2.61 -10.76
CA ASP A 35 -7.98 1.27 -10.17
C ASP A 35 -9.23 0.92 -9.35
N ARG A 36 -10.38 1.54 -9.65
CA ARG A 36 -11.59 1.55 -8.82
C ARG A 36 -12.02 0.15 -8.37
N ASP A 37 -12.12 -0.80 -9.29
CA ASP A 37 -12.57 -2.15 -8.97
C ASP A 37 -11.62 -2.88 -8.02
N ALA A 38 -10.31 -2.70 -8.22
CA ALA A 38 -9.29 -3.27 -7.36
C ALA A 38 -9.34 -2.65 -5.95
N VAL A 39 -9.53 -1.33 -5.86
CA VAL A 39 -9.64 -0.62 -4.57
C VAL A 39 -10.92 -1.02 -3.84
N ILE A 40 -12.06 -1.10 -4.52
CA ILE A 40 -13.33 -1.58 -3.92
C ILE A 40 -13.17 -3.01 -3.41
N ALA A 41 -12.56 -3.89 -4.20
CA ALA A 41 -12.29 -5.27 -3.77
C ALA A 41 -11.38 -5.29 -2.53
N GLY A 42 -10.30 -4.51 -2.51
CA GLY A 42 -9.41 -4.38 -1.34
C GLY A 42 -10.10 -3.81 -0.11
N LEU A 43 -11.08 -2.92 -0.29
CA LEU A 43 -11.89 -2.34 0.77
C LEU A 43 -13.07 -3.21 1.20
N THR A 44 -13.37 -4.32 0.53
CA THR A 44 -14.56 -5.16 0.83
C THR A 44 -14.17 -6.57 1.29
N ARG A 45 -13.12 -7.14 0.69
CA ARG A 45 -12.74 -8.54 0.95
C ARG A 45 -12.09 -8.71 2.33
N PRO A 46 -12.11 -9.94 2.89
CA PRO A 46 -11.42 -10.23 4.15
C PRO A 46 -9.91 -10.28 4.00
N TRP A 47 -9.45 -10.55 2.78
CA TRP A 47 -8.05 -10.74 2.43
C TRP A 47 -7.30 -9.43 2.47
N ASN A 48 -6.08 -9.47 2.96
CA ASN A 48 -5.20 -8.32 3.05
C ASN A 48 -3.75 -8.75 2.88
N SER A 49 -2.90 -7.81 2.49
CA SER A 49 -1.47 -8.05 2.30
C SER A 49 -0.64 -7.77 3.55
N GLY A 50 -1.25 -7.62 4.75
CA GLY A 50 -0.55 -7.08 5.92
C GLY A 50 0.68 -7.90 6.34
N VAL A 51 0.58 -9.23 6.31
CA VAL A 51 1.73 -10.12 6.61
C VAL A 51 2.82 -9.98 5.55
N VAL A 52 2.43 -9.94 4.27
CA VAL A 52 3.35 -9.79 3.13
C VAL A 52 4.06 -8.43 3.18
N GLU A 53 3.32 -7.36 3.46
CA GLU A 53 3.85 -6.00 3.63
C GLU A 53 4.81 -5.93 4.83
N GLY A 54 4.50 -6.64 5.92
CA GLY A 54 5.41 -6.78 7.05
C GLY A 54 6.76 -7.41 6.65
N HIS A 55 6.73 -8.51 5.90
CA HIS A 55 7.95 -9.11 5.35
C HIS A 55 8.70 -8.16 4.41
N VAL A 56 7.99 -7.46 3.53
CA VAL A 56 8.60 -6.47 2.61
C VAL A 56 9.23 -5.32 3.39
N ASN A 57 8.59 -4.83 4.45
CA ASN A 57 9.13 -3.77 5.30
C ASN A 57 10.41 -4.22 6.02
N ARG A 58 10.42 -5.45 6.55
CA ARG A 58 11.63 -6.06 7.15
C ARG A 58 12.78 -6.11 6.14
N ILE A 59 12.52 -6.59 4.92
CA ILE A 59 13.53 -6.67 3.86
C ILE A 59 14.01 -5.26 3.47
N LYS A 60 13.10 -4.28 3.33
CA LYS A 60 13.46 -2.88 3.04
C LYS A 60 14.34 -2.28 4.15
N MET A 61 14.06 -2.60 5.41
CA MET A 61 14.89 -2.19 6.55
C MET A 61 16.29 -2.81 6.47
N LEU A 62 16.40 -4.12 6.26
CA LEU A 62 17.69 -4.81 6.10
C LEU A 62 18.48 -4.23 4.93
N LYS A 63 17.84 -3.98 3.78
CA LYS A 63 18.46 -3.33 2.63
C LYS A 63 18.99 -1.93 2.97
N ARG A 64 18.23 -1.10 3.70
CA ARG A 64 18.65 0.26 4.10
C ARG A 64 19.89 0.26 4.99
N GLN A 65 20.03 -0.71 5.90
CA GLN A 65 21.22 -0.87 6.74
C GLN A 65 22.47 -1.26 5.94
N MET A 66 22.32 -1.66 4.67
CA MET A 66 23.38 -2.24 3.85
C MET A 66 23.59 -1.49 2.53
N PHE A 67 23.07 -0.26 2.40
CA PHE A 67 23.08 0.51 1.15
C PHE A 67 24.48 0.73 0.56
N ALA A 68 25.53 0.72 1.39
CA ALA A 68 26.93 0.86 0.97
C ALA A 68 27.69 -0.48 0.84
N CYS A 69 27.01 -1.62 1.04
CA CYS A 69 27.65 -2.93 1.00
C CYS A 69 27.72 -3.46 -0.45
N PRO A 70 28.90 -3.79 -0.98
CA PRO A 70 29.03 -4.32 -2.33
C PRO A 70 28.51 -5.76 -2.41
N GLY A 71 27.75 -6.05 -3.46
CA GLY A 71 27.26 -7.39 -3.77
C GLY A 71 26.01 -7.83 -3.00
N PHE A 72 25.50 -9.01 -3.36
CA PHE A 72 24.23 -9.53 -2.85
C PHE A 72 24.37 -10.56 -1.72
N ASP A 73 25.58 -11.11 -1.52
CA ASP A 73 25.80 -12.22 -0.58
C ASP A 73 25.52 -11.85 0.87
N LEU A 74 25.95 -10.66 1.29
CA LEU A 74 25.74 -10.18 2.66
C LEU A 74 24.26 -9.86 2.93
N PRO A 75 23.54 -9.11 2.07
CA PRO A 75 22.09 -8.94 2.22
C PRO A 75 21.32 -10.26 2.22
N ARG A 76 21.68 -11.21 1.34
CA ARG A 76 21.06 -12.54 1.28
C ARG A 76 21.23 -13.30 2.59
N LYS A 77 22.45 -13.35 3.14
CA LYS A 77 22.72 -14.00 4.43
C LYS A 77 21.88 -13.39 5.56
N ARG A 78 21.76 -12.07 5.62
CA ARG A 78 20.95 -11.40 6.66
C ARG A 78 19.45 -11.62 6.52
N VAL A 79 18.94 -11.86 5.31
CA VAL A 79 17.52 -12.22 5.12
C VAL A 79 17.28 -13.68 5.51
N LEU A 80 18.19 -14.60 5.18
CA LEU A 80 18.02 -16.04 5.44
C LEU A 80 18.27 -16.47 6.90
N LEU A 81 19.11 -15.74 7.63
CA LEU A 81 19.51 -16.08 9.00
C LEU A 81 18.71 -15.34 10.09
N ALA A 82 17.73 -14.51 9.71
CA ALA A 82 17.01 -13.64 10.61
C ALA A 82 15.60 -14.14 10.93
#